data_AF-A0A392T2E6-F1
#
_entry.id   AF-A0A392T2E6-F1
#
_cell.length_a   1.000
_cell.length_b   1.000
_cell.length_c   1.000
_cell.angle_alpha   90.00
_cell.angle_beta   90.00
_cell.angle_gamma   90.00
#
_symmetry.space_group_name_H-M   'P 1'
#
loop_
_entity.id
_entity.type
_entity.pdbx_description
1 polymer ?
#
loop_
_entity_poly.entity_id
_entity_poly.type
_entity_poly.pdbx_seq_one_letter_code
_entity_poly.pdbx_strand_id
1 'polypeptide(L)' 'MVCFNCGEEGHKSPECKKPKRMIRKVFALSGEGADQVDNLIR' A
#
# COMPACT_ATOMS: atom_id res chain seq x y z
N MET A 1 -6.22 5.99 -14.68
CA MET A 1 -6.79 5.39 -13.45
C MET A 1 -5.67 5.23 -12.45
N VAL A 2 -5.83 5.71 -11.22
CA VAL A 2 -4.78 5.68 -10.21
C VAL A 2 -5.18 4.67 -9.13
N CYS A 3 -4.25 3.82 -8.75
CA CYS A 3 -4.46 2.79 -7.75
C CYS A 3 -4.35 3.39 -6.34
N PHE A 4 -5.41 3.27 -5.53
CA PHE A 4 -5.37 3.71 -4.13
C PHE A 4 -4.59 2.77 -3.21
N ASN A 5 -4.21 1.58 -3.72
CA ASN A 5 -3.38 0.65 -2.97
C ASN A 5 -1.89 1.04 -3.05
N CYS A 6 -1.36 1.30 -4.25
CA CYS A 6 0.07 1.55 -4.46
C CYS A 6 0.42 2.95 -4.98
N GLY A 7 -0.55 3.76 -5.39
CA GLY A 7 -0.33 5.09 -5.96
C GLY A 7 0.07 5.11 -7.43
N GLU A 8 0.21 3.95 -8.07
CA GLU A 8 0.57 3.87 -9.50
C GLU A 8 -0.64 4.07 -10.41
N GLU A 9 -0.40 4.68 -11.56
CA GLU A 9 -1.39 4.79 -12.63
C GLU A 9 -1.45 3.53 -13.50
N GLY A 10 -2.58 3.33 -14.19
CA GLY A 10 -2.79 2.22 -15.11
C GLY A 10 -3.51 1.00 -14.55
N HIS A 11 -3.94 1.01 -13.28
CA HIS A 11 -4.87 0.02 -12.70
C HIS A 11 -5.69 0.60 -11.55
N LYS A 12 -6.77 -0.08 -11.14
CA LYS A 12 -7.52 0.24 -9.91
C LYS A 12 -7.06 -0.65 -8.76
N SER A 13 -7.33 -0.25 -7.51
CA SER A 13 -7.02 -1.04 -6.31
C SER A 13 -7.41 -2.53 -6.34
N PRO A 14 -8.60 -2.94 -6.87
CA PRO A 14 -8.93 -4.37 -6.97
C PRO A 14 -8.04 -5.16 -7.94
N GLU A 15 -7.41 -4.50 -8.90
CA GLU A 15 -6.53 -5.10 -9.91
C GLU A 15 -5.04 -4.98 -9.52
N CYS A 16 -4.75 -4.41 -8.35
CA CYS A 16 -3.39 -4.22 -7.87
C CYS A 16 -2.78 -5.55 -7.43
N LYS A 17 -1.64 -5.91 -8.02
CA LYS A 17 -0.88 -7.10 -7.63
C LYS A 17 -0.04 -6.91 -6.36
N LYS A 18 0.16 -5.66 -5.92
CA LYS A 18 0.90 -5.37 -4.68
C LYS A 18 0.05 -5.75 -3.47
N PRO A 19 0.66 -6.18 -2.35
CA PRO A 19 -0.08 -6.48 -1.13
C PRO A 19 -0.94 -5.29 -0.74
N LYS A 20 -2.14 -5.57 -0.21
CA LYS A 20 -3.03 -4.50 0.23
C LYS A 20 -2.34 -3.72 1.34
N ARG A 21 -2.10 -2.42 1.14
CA ARG A 21 -1.69 -1.53 2.22
C ARG A 21 -2.83 -1.59 3.22
N MET A 22 -2.61 -2.28 4.34
CA MET A 22 -3.50 -2.22 5.49
C MET A 22 -3.36 -0.82 6.08
N ILE A 23 -3.90 0.19 5.41
CA ILE A 23 -4.11 1.51 5.96
C ILE A 23 -5.29 1.34 6.91
N ARG A 24 -5.03 0.71 8.06
CA ARG A 24 -5.97 0.65 9.16
C ARG A 24 -6.10 2.11 9.61
N LYS A 25 -7.12 2.81 9.12
CA LYS A 25 -7.50 4.15 9.61
C LYS A 25 -8.01 3.99 11.04
N VAL A 26 -7.09 3.75 11.98
CA VAL A 26 -7.30 4.00 13.39
C VAL A 26 -7.09 5.51 13.53
N PHE A 27 -8.16 6.20 13.90
CA PHE A 27 -8.14 7.63 14.19
C PHE A 27 -6.97 7.96 15.12
N ALA A 28 -6.11 8.90 14.70
CA ALA A 28 -5.02 9.55 15.44
C ALA A 28 -4.19 8.60 16.34
N LEU A 29 -2.90 8.40 16.05
CA LEU A 29 -1.83 9.30 16.45
C LEU A 29 -0.56 8.80 15.76
N SER A 30 0.19 9.72 15.15
CA SER A 30 1.62 9.61 14.86
C SER A 30 2.16 8.39 14.10
N GLY A 31 2.70 8.66 12.91
CA GLY A 31 3.93 8.01 12.48
C GLY A 31 3.82 6.89 11.44
N GLU A 32 4.42 7.19 10.28
CA GLU A 32 5.18 6.24 9.45
C GLU A 32 4.39 5.38 8.46
N GLY A 33 4.41 5.85 7.21
CA GLY A 33 4.06 5.06 6.04
C GLY A 33 5.01 3.87 5.93
N ALA A 34 4.45 2.67 6.06
CA ALA A 34 5.15 1.44 5.74
C ALA A 34 5.48 1.41 4.24
N ASP A 35 6.71 1.78 3.91
CA ASP A 35 7.43 1.25 2.76
C ASP A 35 7.78 -0.20 3.11
N GLN A 36 6.98 -1.13 2.58
CA GLN A 36 7.26 -2.55 2.70
C GLN A 36 8.40 -2.86 1.73
N VAL A 37 9.65 -2.71 2.18
CA VAL A 37 10.78 -3.34 1.52
C VAL A 37 10.67 -4.84 1.76
N ASP A 38 10.24 -5.56 0.73
CA ASP A 38 10.18 -7.02 0.72
C ASP A 38 11.62 -7.55 0.68
N ASN A 39 12.25 -7.66 1.86
CA ASN A 39 13.51 -8.37 2.02
C ASN A 39 13.20 -9.85 2.27
N LEU A 40 12.70 -10.54 1.24
CA LEU A 40 12.62 -11.99 1.27
C LEU A 40 14.06 -12.53 1.14
N ILE A 41 14.56 -13.12 2.23
CA ILE A 41 15.88 -13.75 2.31
C ILE A 41 16.01 -14.77 1.17
N ARG A 42 17.09 -14.63 0.41
CA ARG A 42 17.48 -15.48 -0.73
C ARG A 42 17.68 -16.94 -0.35
#